data_AF-A0A5C7C0D6-F1
#
_entry.id   AF-A0A5C7C0D6-F1
#
_cell.length_a   1.000
_cell.length_b   1.000
_cell.length_c   1.000
_cell.angle_alpha   90.00
_cell.angle_beta   90.00
_cell.angle_gamma   90.00
#
_symmetry.space_group_name_H-M   'P 1'
#
loop_
_entity.id
_entity.type
_entity.pdbx_description
1 polymer ?
#
loop_
_entity_poly.entity_id
_entity_poly.type
_entity_poly.pdbx_seq_one_letter_code
_entity_poly.pdbx_strand_id
1 'polypeptide(L)'
;MLIFSVSRSVAGDALTPARFDALSQRARQGGQTCECCGYDSPHNTVLFRDDDPRHTADGNLTVADPYCQAWLALDQTGADRGVMVSLPLLSPEDVNHLQRTIAQALAVGDKQYQQDARALLDWLTSHDNTVIQHWGTAHPQAFAEVLNRTPPEQRGEVTARWRHLALILNPRRLRGRLADTPPENATTWWHRFYLDYRARG
;
A
#
# COMPACT_ATOMS: atom_id res chain seq x y z
N MET A 1 -5.71 6.88 8.54
CA MET A 1 -4.54 7.77 8.39
C MET A 1 -3.33 6.89 8.24
N LEU A 2 -2.87 6.71 6.99
CA LEU A 2 -1.57 6.15 6.67
C LEU A 2 -0.51 7.14 7.12
N ILE A 3 -0.20 7.09 8.42
CA ILE A 3 0.92 7.82 8.99
C ILE A 3 2.18 7.10 8.54
N PHE A 4 3.15 7.86 8.03
CA PHE A 4 4.53 7.39 7.96
C PHE A 4 5.01 7.04 9.38
N SER A 5 4.85 5.79 9.79
CA SER A 5 5.58 5.28 10.96
C SER A 5 6.94 4.78 10.47
N VAL A 6 7.92 5.68 10.48
CA VAL A 6 9.30 5.40 10.05
C VAL A 6 10.25 5.33 11.24
N SER A 7 9.78 4.86 12.38
CA SER A 7 10.64 4.28 13.43
C SER A 7 11.47 3.07 12.94
N ARG A 8 11.25 2.63 11.70
CA ARG A 8 11.78 1.42 11.07
C ARG A 8 13.29 1.47 10.80
N SER A 9 14.09 1.41 11.85
CA SER A 9 15.23 0.51 11.79
C SER A 9 14.67 -0.89 12.03
N VAL A 10 14.78 -1.79 11.05
CA VAL A 10 14.63 -3.22 11.33
C VAL A 10 15.86 -3.60 12.17
N ALA A 11 15.79 -3.37 13.48
CA ALA A 11 16.79 -3.83 14.42
C ALA A 11 16.52 -5.32 14.66
N GLY A 12 16.84 -6.16 13.68
CA GLY A 12 16.66 -7.59 13.75
C GLY A 12 16.88 -8.28 12.40
N ASP A 13 17.29 -9.55 12.44
CA ASP A 13 17.37 -10.38 11.25
C ASP A 13 16.01 -10.45 10.55
N ALA A 14 16.02 -10.47 9.21
CA ALA A 14 14.80 -10.69 8.42
C ALA A 14 14.13 -12.01 8.87
N LEU A 15 12.82 -11.96 9.12
CA LEU A 15 12.07 -13.15 9.48
C LEU A 15 12.19 -14.21 8.38
N THR A 16 12.44 -15.47 8.77
CA THR A 16 12.33 -16.57 7.81
C THR A 16 10.88 -16.69 7.32
N PRO A 17 10.64 -17.17 6.08
CA PRO A 17 9.29 -17.30 5.54
C PRO A 17 8.35 -18.11 6.47
N ALA A 18 8.82 -19.22 7.01
CA ALA A 18 8.04 -20.05 7.92
C ALA A 18 7.63 -19.31 9.21
N ARG A 19 8.53 -18.49 9.78
CA ARG A 19 8.24 -17.69 10.97
C ARG A 19 7.27 -16.56 10.64
N PHE A 20 7.42 -15.92 9.49
CA PHE A 20 6.52 -14.87 9.01
C PHE A 20 5.10 -15.41 8.82
N ASP A 21 4.95 -16.60 8.23
CA ASP A 21 3.65 -17.23 8.01
C ASP A 21 2.96 -17.61 9.32
N ALA A 22 3.72 -18.20 10.26
CA ALA A 22 3.20 -18.57 11.59
C ALA A 22 2.72 -17.34 12.38
N LEU A 23 3.51 -16.26 12.38
CA LEU A 23 3.14 -15.00 13.03
C LEU A 23 1.95 -14.33 12.34
N SER A 24 1.87 -14.40 11.01
CA SER A 24 0.72 -13.90 10.25
C SER A 24 -0.56 -14.67 10.59
N GLN A 25 -0.49 -15.99 10.75
CA GLN A 25 -1.62 -16.79 11.20
C GLN A 25 -2.07 -16.40 12.61
N ARG A 26 -1.12 -16.20 13.54
CA ARG A 26 -1.44 -15.78 14.92
C ARG A 26 -2.03 -14.37 14.96
N ALA A 27 -1.45 -13.42 14.23
CA ALA A 27 -1.97 -12.05 14.17
C ALA A 27 -3.43 -12.01 13.67
N ARG A 28 -3.77 -12.83 12.65
CA ARG A 28 -5.14 -12.93 12.13
C ARG A 28 -6.16 -13.49 13.14
N GLN A 29 -5.74 -14.15 14.21
CA GLN A 29 -6.64 -14.58 15.29
C GLN A 29 -7.19 -13.39 16.09
N GLY A 30 -6.46 -12.26 16.12
CA GLY A 30 -6.90 -11.00 16.72
C GLY A 30 -7.77 -10.12 15.80
N GLY A 31 -7.88 -10.47 14.52
CA GLY A 31 -8.63 -9.71 13.51
C GLY A 31 -7.97 -9.78 12.13
N GLN A 32 -8.78 -9.65 11.07
CA GLN A 32 -8.31 -9.70 9.68
C GLN A 32 -8.28 -8.32 9.01
N THR A 33 -8.69 -7.28 9.73
CA THR A 33 -8.76 -5.91 9.22
C THR A 33 -7.40 -5.23 9.33
N CYS A 34 -6.91 -4.69 8.21
CA CYS A 34 -5.65 -3.95 8.15
C CYS A 34 -5.67 -2.75 9.11
N GLU A 35 -4.72 -2.68 10.04
CA GLU A 35 -4.58 -1.59 11.02
C GLU A 35 -4.39 -0.22 10.32
N CYS A 36 -3.79 -0.21 9.12
CA CYS A 36 -3.40 1.01 8.44
C CYS A 36 -4.55 1.66 7.62
N CYS A 37 -5.30 0.85 6.88
CA CYS A 37 -6.32 1.35 5.94
C CYS A 37 -7.72 0.73 6.12
N GLY A 38 -7.90 -0.20 7.07
CA GLY A 38 -9.20 -0.83 7.31
C GLY A 38 -9.59 -1.90 6.28
N TYR A 39 -8.71 -2.29 5.36
CA TYR A 39 -9.01 -3.38 4.42
C TYR A 39 -9.11 -4.72 5.12
N ASP A 40 -10.27 -5.37 5.02
CA ASP A 40 -10.48 -6.71 5.55
C ASP A 40 -10.10 -7.79 4.53
N SER A 41 -9.25 -8.74 4.96
CA SER A 41 -8.80 -9.84 4.11
C SER A 41 -8.19 -10.99 4.91
N PRO A 42 -8.51 -12.25 4.58
CA PRO A 42 -7.87 -13.41 5.19
C PRO A 42 -6.38 -13.54 4.80
N HIS A 43 -5.92 -12.78 3.81
CA HIS A 43 -4.54 -12.77 3.33
C HIS A 43 -3.68 -11.65 3.94
N ASN A 44 -4.25 -10.79 4.79
CA ASN A 44 -3.46 -9.77 5.49
C ASN A 44 -2.39 -10.44 6.35
N THR A 45 -1.19 -9.87 6.34
CA THR A 45 0.01 -10.44 6.95
C THR A 45 0.43 -9.66 8.18
N VAL A 46 1.28 -10.27 9.02
CA VAL A 46 1.68 -9.69 10.31
C VAL A 46 2.29 -8.29 10.16
N LEU A 47 1.91 -7.41 11.08
CA LEU A 47 2.53 -6.13 11.37
C LEU A 47 2.83 -6.08 12.89
N PHE A 48 3.98 -5.53 13.25
CA PHE A 48 4.39 -5.30 14.63
C PHE A 48 4.13 -3.83 14.97
N ARG A 49 3.36 -3.52 16.01
CA ARG A 49 2.98 -2.14 16.36
C ARG A 49 4.19 -1.28 16.74
N ASP A 50 5.19 -1.88 17.36
CA ASP A 50 6.47 -1.24 17.71
C ASP A 50 7.56 -1.38 16.62
N ASP A 51 7.20 -1.94 15.46
CA ASP A 51 8.11 -2.23 14.34
C ASP A 51 9.28 -3.20 14.67
N ASP A 52 9.26 -3.92 15.81
CA ASP A 52 10.30 -4.88 16.19
C ASP A 52 9.85 -6.34 16.02
N PRO A 53 10.39 -7.08 15.03
CA PRO A 53 10.01 -8.48 14.78
C PRO A 53 10.45 -9.47 15.89
N ARG A 54 11.24 -9.01 16.87
CA ARG A 54 11.62 -9.77 18.07
C ARG A 54 10.52 -9.71 19.14
N HIS A 55 9.72 -8.65 19.17
CA HIS A 55 8.64 -8.46 20.13
C HIS A 55 7.34 -9.11 19.64
N THR A 56 7.20 -10.41 19.90
CA THR A 56 6.06 -11.18 19.34
C THR A 56 4.85 -11.29 20.28
N ALA A 57 4.78 -10.52 21.37
CA ALA A 57 3.62 -10.54 22.27
C ALA A 57 2.32 -10.21 21.51
N ASP A 58 1.20 -10.86 21.84
CA ASP A 58 -0.05 -10.71 21.07
C ASP A 58 -0.55 -9.25 21.03
N GLY A 59 -0.33 -8.48 22.10
CA GLY A 59 -0.64 -7.04 22.13
C GLY A 59 0.20 -6.20 21.15
N ASN A 60 1.32 -6.71 20.64
CA ASN A 60 2.14 -6.06 19.63
C ASN A 60 1.83 -6.55 18.20
N LEU A 61 1.15 -7.68 18.06
CA LEU A 61 0.78 -8.22 16.75
C LEU A 61 -0.52 -7.59 16.25
N THR A 62 -0.50 -7.20 14.98
CA THR A 62 -1.68 -6.83 14.20
C THR A 62 -1.48 -7.28 12.75
N VAL A 63 -2.39 -6.92 11.85
CA VAL A 63 -2.30 -7.27 10.44
C VAL A 63 -2.29 -6.03 9.56
N ALA A 64 -1.63 -6.14 8.41
CA ALA A 64 -1.64 -5.12 7.36
C ALA A 64 -1.79 -5.77 5.99
N ASP A 65 -2.44 -5.05 5.08
CA ASP A 65 -2.59 -5.49 3.70
C ASP A 65 -1.30 -5.31 2.90
N PRO A 66 -1.14 -6.01 1.75
CA PRO A 66 0.10 -5.97 0.98
C PRO A 66 0.54 -4.58 0.50
N TYR A 67 -0.40 -3.66 0.25
CA TYR A 67 -0.06 -2.29 -0.17
C TYR A 67 0.46 -1.46 0.99
N CYS A 68 -0.24 -1.51 2.13
CA CYS A 68 0.21 -0.83 3.33
C CYS A 68 1.55 -1.40 3.83
N GLN A 69 1.76 -2.71 3.75
CA GLN A 69 3.06 -3.32 4.07
C GLN A 69 4.19 -2.83 3.17
N ALA A 70 3.97 -2.72 1.86
CA ALA A 70 4.99 -2.23 0.94
C ALA A 70 5.32 -0.75 1.19
N TRP A 71 4.30 0.07 1.48
CA TRP A 71 4.50 1.47 1.88
C TRP A 71 5.35 1.60 3.14
N LEU A 72 5.12 0.69 4.07
CA LEU A 72 5.82 0.61 5.34
C LEU A 72 7.24 0.01 5.18
N ALA A 73 7.53 -0.72 4.10
CA ALA A 73 8.82 -1.37 3.82
C ALA A 73 9.39 -0.93 2.45
N LEU A 74 9.57 0.38 2.25
CA LEU A 74 10.09 0.95 1.00
C LEU A 74 11.52 0.46 0.68
N ASP A 75 12.31 0.13 1.69
CA ASP A 75 13.64 -0.47 1.58
C ASP A 75 13.61 -1.86 0.92
N GLN A 76 12.51 -2.59 1.09
CA GLN A 76 12.28 -3.92 0.52
C GLN A 76 11.47 -3.88 -0.79
N THR A 77 11.14 -2.67 -1.27
CA THR A 77 10.37 -2.43 -2.49
C THR A 77 11.29 -1.95 -3.61
N GLY A 78 11.85 -2.89 -4.37
CA GLY A 78 12.63 -2.58 -5.58
C GLY A 78 11.79 -1.97 -6.71
N ALA A 79 12.46 -1.39 -7.71
CA ALA A 79 11.83 -0.82 -8.91
C ALA A 79 10.88 -1.78 -9.65
N ASP A 80 11.14 -3.09 -9.58
CA ASP A 80 10.30 -4.11 -10.21
C ASP A 80 8.96 -4.32 -9.47
N ARG A 81 8.86 -3.80 -8.24
CA ARG A 81 7.71 -3.96 -7.34
C ARG A 81 6.82 -2.73 -7.30
N GLY A 82 7.36 -1.52 -7.48
CA GLY A 82 6.55 -0.31 -7.50
C GLY A 82 7.33 0.99 -7.76
N VAL A 83 6.58 2.07 -7.86
CA VAL A 83 7.06 3.42 -8.18
C VAL A 83 6.40 4.46 -7.27
N MET A 84 7.16 5.47 -6.87
CA MET A 84 6.65 6.61 -6.09
C MET A 84 6.02 7.63 -7.03
N VAL A 85 4.79 8.05 -6.73
CA VAL A 85 4.03 9.02 -7.52
C VAL A 85 3.52 10.16 -6.65
N SER A 86 3.20 11.30 -7.26
CA SER A 86 2.60 12.43 -6.56
C SER A 86 1.13 12.61 -6.96
N LEU A 87 0.22 12.40 -6.00
CA LEU A 87 -1.23 12.48 -6.19
C LEU A 87 -1.85 13.38 -5.12
N PRO A 88 -1.74 14.72 -5.25
CA PRO A 88 -2.12 15.64 -4.17
C PRO A 88 -3.63 15.66 -3.84
N LEU A 89 -4.48 15.15 -4.73
CA LEU A 89 -5.93 15.11 -4.57
C LEU A 89 -6.45 13.79 -3.99
N LEU A 90 -5.59 12.79 -3.82
CA LEU A 90 -5.97 11.48 -3.30
C LEU A 90 -5.22 11.20 -2.00
N SER A 91 -5.93 10.67 -1.01
CA SER A 91 -5.27 10.14 0.18
C SER A 91 -4.50 8.86 -0.20
N PRO A 92 -3.37 8.55 0.47
CA PRO A 92 -2.68 7.28 0.25
C PRO A 92 -3.59 6.06 0.46
N GLU A 93 -4.58 6.17 1.35
CA GLU A 93 -5.58 5.14 1.58
C GLU A 93 -6.41 4.89 0.34
N ASP A 94 -6.98 5.95 -0.24
CA ASP A 94 -7.78 5.88 -1.47
C ASP A 94 -6.97 5.34 -2.64
N VAL A 95 -5.68 5.71 -2.72
CA VAL A 95 -4.77 5.14 -3.73
C VAL A 95 -4.61 3.63 -3.52
N ASN A 96 -4.44 3.16 -2.28
CA ASN A 96 -4.38 1.71 -1.99
C ASN A 96 -5.70 0.99 -2.28
N HIS A 97 -6.85 1.62 -2.02
CA HIS A 97 -8.17 1.09 -2.41
C HIS A 97 -8.31 0.99 -3.93
N LEU A 98 -7.93 2.03 -4.67
CA LEU A 98 -7.98 2.05 -6.13
C LEU A 98 -7.08 0.96 -6.73
N GLN A 99 -5.86 0.80 -6.21
CA GLN A 99 -4.95 -0.25 -6.67
C GLN A 99 -5.51 -1.66 -6.44
N ARG A 100 -6.20 -1.91 -5.31
CA ARG A 100 -6.90 -3.19 -5.07
C ARG A 100 -7.97 -3.46 -6.12
N THR A 101 -8.80 -2.45 -6.42
CA THR A 101 -9.81 -2.55 -7.48
C THR A 101 -9.19 -2.82 -8.85
N ILE A 102 -8.10 -2.13 -9.19
CA ILE A 102 -7.34 -2.37 -10.43
C ILE A 102 -6.82 -3.82 -10.47
N ALA A 103 -6.22 -4.30 -9.38
CA ALA A 103 -5.67 -5.65 -9.31
C ALA A 103 -6.75 -6.73 -9.50
N GLN A 104 -7.93 -6.53 -8.90
CA GLN A 104 -9.08 -7.43 -9.07
C GLN A 104 -9.62 -7.35 -10.51
N ALA A 105 -9.84 -6.16 -11.07
CA ALA A 105 -10.31 -6.00 -12.45
C ALA A 105 -9.36 -6.61 -13.48
N LEU A 106 -8.05 -6.54 -13.22
CA LEU A 106 -7.03 -7.21 -14.04
C LEU A 106 -7.05 -8.75 -13.93
N ALA A 107 -7.62 -9.30 -12.85
CA ALA A 107 -7.75 -10.73 -12.62
C ALA A 107 -9.08 -11.29 -13.17
N VAL A 108 -10.12 -10.46 -13.27
CA VAL A 108 -11.39 -10.84 -13.90
C VAL A 108 -11.16 -11.12 -15.39
N GLY A 109 -11.73 -12.21 -15.92
CA GLY A 109 -11.56 -12.63 -17.32
C GLY A 109 -12.24 -11.72 -18.36
N ASP A 110 -12.77 -10.56 -17.94
CA ASP A 110 -13.43 -9.59 -18.80
C ASP A 110 -12.40 -8.66 -19.45
N LYS A 111 -12.34 -8.66 -20.78
CA LYS A 111 -11.37 -7.88 -21.54
C LYS A 111 -11.56 -6.37 -21.41
N GLN A 112 -12.80 -5.89 -21.29
CA GLN A 112 -13.09 -4.47 -21.14
C GLN A 112 -12.58 -3.97 -19.79
N TYR A 113 -12.90 -4.69 -18.71
CA TYR A 113 -12.41 -4.35 -17.37
C TYR A 113 -10.89 -4.42 -17.28
N GLN A 114 -10.25 -5.38 -17.94
CA GLN A 114 -8.79 -5.46 -18.01
C GLN A 114 -8.17 -4.26 -18.74
N GLN A 115 -8.79 -3.78 -19.82
CA GLN A 115 -8.34 -2.61 -20.57
C GLN A 115 -8.47 -1.33 -19.73
N ASP A 116 -9.64 -1.12 -19.11
CA ASP A 116 -9.89 0.05 -18.26
C ASP A 116 -8.95 0.06 -17.05
N ALA A 117 -8.73 -1.09 -16.42
CA ALA A 117 -7.80 -1.23 -15.30
C ALA A 117 -6.33 -1.01 -15.71
N ARG A 118 -5.94 -1.40 -16.93
CA ARG A 118 -4.60 -1.08 -17.47
C ARG A 118 -4.45 0.41 -17.68
N ALA A 119 -5.42 1.07 -18.31
CA ALA A 119 -5.39 2.50 -18.55
C ALA A 119 -5.32 3.31 -17.23
N LEU A 120 -6.07 2.89 -16.20
CA LEU A 120 -5.99 3.51 -14.87
C LEU A 120 -4.63 3.29 -14.20
N LEU A 121 -4.03 2.11 -14.34
CA LEU A 121 -2.68 1.86 -13.81
C LEU A 121 -1.62 2.71 -14.52
N ASP A 122 -1.71 2.82 -15.85
CA ASP A 122 -0.79 3.62 -16.66
C ASP A 122 -0.93 5.11 -16.30
N TRP A 123 -2.17 5.58 -16.11
CA TRP A 123 -2.44 6.93 -15.58
C TRP A 123 -1.84 7.14 -14.20
N LEU A 124 -2.07 6.24 -13.23
CA LEU A 124 -1.48 6.34 -11.89
C LEU A 124 0.06 6.41 -11.94
N THR A 125 0.68 5.51 -12.71
CA THR A 125 2.14 5.43 -12.80
C THR A 125 2.77 6.63 -13.49
N SER A 126 2.09 7.26 -14.46
CA SER A 126 2.58 8.47 -15.14
C SER A 126 2.81 9.69 -14.23
N HIS A 127 2.27 9.66 -13.01
CA HIS A 127 2.48 10.71 -11.99
C HIS A 127 3.84 10.59 -11.28
N ASP A 128 4.67 9.64 -11.68
CA ASP A 128 6.08 9.52 -11.29
C ASP A 128 6.93 10.67 -11.83
N ASN A 129 6.60 11.21 -13.00
CA ASN A 129 7.31 12.33 -13.63
C ASN A 129 7.45 13.53 -12.68
N THR A 130 6.38 13.89 -11.97
CA THR A 130 6.39 14.96 -10.97
C THR A 130 7.35 14.66 -9.82
N VAL A 131 7.43 13.40 -9.41
CA VAL A 131 8.33 12.94 -8.35
C VAL A 131 9.77 13.00 -8.82
N ILE A 132 10.06 12.53 -10.04
CA ILE A 132 11.40 12.59 -10.65
C ILE A 132 11.86 14.04 -10.78
N GLN A 133 10.99 14.95 -11.24
CA GLN A 133 11.33 16.36 -11.38
C GLN A 133 11.65 17.03 -10.04
N HIS A 134 10.93 16.69 -8.97
CA HIS A 134 11.09 17.33 -7.67
C HIS A 134 12.18 16.68 -6.79
N TRP A 135 12.32 15.35 -6.87
CA TRP A 135 13.17 14.55 -5.97
C TRP A 135 14.35 13.87 -6.68
N GLY A 136 14.42 13.95 -8.01
CA GLY A 136 15.46 13.30 -8.83
C GLY A 136 15.26 11.80 -9.05
N THR A 137 14.28 11.18 -8.39
CA THR A 137 13.99 9.74 -8.52
C THR A 137 12.58 9.43 -8.05
N ALA A 138 11.96 8.41 -8.66
CA ALA A 138 10.71 7.80 -8.20
C ALA A 138 10.92 6.39 -7.59
N HIS A 139 12.18 6.00 -7.36
CA HIS A 139 12.52 4.69 -6.84
C HIS A 139 12.20 4.58 -5.34
N PRO A 140 11.35 3.64 -4.87
CA PRO A 140 10.93 3.56 -3.46
C PRO A 140 12.10 3.45 -2.46
N GLN A 141 13.11 2.63 -2.77
CA GLN A 141 14.29 2.49 -1.90
C GLN A 141 15.06 3.81 -1.68
N ALA A 142 15.06 4.74 -2.63
CA ALA A 142 15.73 6.02 -2.43
C ALA A 142 15.06 6.83 -1.30
N PHE A 143 13.73 6.74 -1.18
CA PHE A 143 12.98 7.36 -0.10
C PHE A 143 13.28 6.66 1.24
N ALA A 144 13.35 5.32 1.26
CA ALA A 144 13.81 4.59 2.45
C ALA A 144 15.22 5.01 2.89
N GLU A 145 16.16 5.14 1.96
CA GLU A 145 17.53 5.57 2.27
C GLU A 145 17.57 6.97 2.88
N VAL A 146 16.78 7.91 2.36
CA VAL A 146 16.65 9.27 2.93
C VAL A 146 16.18 9.19 4.37
N LEU A 147 15.14 8.41 4.67
CA LEU A 147 14.63 8.25 6.04
C LEU A 147 15.66 7.60 6.96
N ASN A 148 16.37 6.57 6.48
CA ASN A 148 17.39 5.87 7.24
C ASN A 148 18.56 6.79 7.63
N ARG A 149 18.91 7.74 6.75
CA ARG A 149 19.92 8.77 7.01
C ARG A 149 19.38 9.97 7.80
N THR A 150 18.06 10.10 7.92
CA THR A 150 17.42 11.21 8.63
C THR A 150 17.36 10.93 10.13
N PRO A 151 17.87 11.83 10.99
CA PRO A 151 17.75 11.69 12.44
C PRO A 151 16.29 11.56 12.89
N PRO A 152 15.96 10.74 13.90
CA PRO A 152 14.58 10.49 14.33
C PRO A 152 13.75 11.77 14.56
N GLU A 153 14.35 12.81 15.12
CA GLU A 153 13.74 14.10 15.40
C GLU A 153 13.34 14.90 14.15
N GLN A 154 13.99 14.65 13.00
CA GLN A 154 13.71 15.32 11.73
C GLN A 154 12.79 14.50 10.81
N ARG A 155 12.56 13.23 11.12
CA ARG A 155 11.74 12.34 10.26
C ARG A 155 10.33 12.87 10.08
N GLY A 156 9.72 13.47 11.11
CA GLY A 156 8.38 14.05 11.02
C GLY A 156 8.28 15.19 9.99
N GLU A 157 9.32 16.01 9.85
CA GLU A 157 9.35 17.08 8.85
C GLU A 157 9.52 16.51 7.44
N VAL A 158 10.42 15.53 7.28
CA VAL A 158 10.63 14.84 6.00
C VAL A 158 9.35 14.15 5.53
N THR A 159 8.66 13.43 6.41
CA THR A 159 7.42 12.72 6.06
C THR A 159 6.25 13.67 5.80
N ALA A 160 6.20 14.83 6.46
CA ALA A 160 5.21 15.87 6.16
C ALA A 160 5.34 16.40 4.72
N ARG A 161 6.57 16.51 4.19
CA ARG A 161 6.82 16.87 2.78
C ARG A 161 6.35 15.80 1.80
N TRP A 162 6.14 14.58 2.26
CA TRP A 162 5.71 13.43 1.46
C TRP A 162 4.21 13.17 1.53
N ARG A 163 3.43 14.07 2.13
CA ARG A 163 1.97 13.95 2.29
C ARG A 163 1.17 13.73 1.01
N HIS A 164 1.75 14.03 -0.15
CA HIS A 164 1.13 13.84 -1.47
C HIS A 164 1.75 12.68 -2.25
N LEU A 165 2.73 11.99 -1.68
CA LEU A 165 3.33 10.82 -2.30
C LEU A 165 2.47 9.59 -2.05
N ALA A 166 2.43 8.72 -3.04
CA ALA A 166 1.86 7.39 -2.94
C ALA A 166 2.77 6.37 -3.64
N LEU A 167 2.65 5.10 -3.25
CA LEU A 167 3.38 3.99 -3.87
C LEU A 167 2.42 3.22 -4.75
N ILE A 168 2.73 3.18 -6.05
CA ILE A 168 2.00 2.37 -7.01
C ILE A 168 2.75 1.06 -7.19
N LEU A 169 2.14 -0.04 -6.76
CA LEU A 169 2.70 -1.39 -6.87
C LEU A 169 2.34 -2.04 -8.20
N ASN A 170 3.23 -2.90 -8.67
CA ASN A 170 2.97 -3.78 -9.79
C ASN A 170 1.91 -4.82 -9.40
N PRO A 171 0.70 -4.81 -9.99
CA PRO A 171 -0.40 -5.70 -9.58
C PRO A 171 -0.07 -7.18 -9.74
N ARG A 172 0.87 -7.54 -10.63
CA ARG A 172 1.30 -8.93 -10.82
C ARG A 172 1.95 -9.53 -9.56
N ARG A 173 2.54 -8.68 -8.71
CA ARG A 173 3.18 -9.09 -7.45
C ARG A 173 2.19 -9.34 -6.31
N LEU A 174 0.91 -9.04 -6.54
CA LEU A 174 -0.15 -9.07 -5.51
C LEU A 174 -1.20 -10.14 -5.77
N ARG A 175 -1.05 -10.93 -6.84
CA ARG A 175 -1.92 -12.07 -7.15
C ARG A 175 -1.97 -13.04 -5.98
N GLY A 176 -3.18 -13.41 -5.55
CA GLY A 176 -3.42 -14.31 -4.43
C GLY A 176 -3.08 -13.75 -3.04
N ARG A 177 -2.81 -12.43 -2.94
CA ARG A 177 -2.54 -11.74 -1.66
C ARG A 177 -3.67 -10.79 -1.26
N LEU A 178 -4.69 -10.65 -2.09
CA LEU A 178 -5.89 -9.86 -1.84
C LEU A 178 -7.06 -10.80 -1.58
N ALA A 179 -8.08 -10.32 -0.87
CA ALA A 179 -9.29 -11.09 -0.67
C ALA A 179 -9.94 -11.44 -2.01
N ASP A 180 -10.42 -12.67 -2.11
CA ASP A 180 -11.20 -13.17 -3.25
C ASP A 180 -12.61 -12.60 -3.28
N THR A 181 -13.07 -12.02 -2.17
CA THR A 181 -14.30 -11.24 -2.14
C THR A 181 -14.13 -10.01 -3.03
N PRO A 182 -15.03 -9.78 -4.00
CA PRO A 182 -15.08 -8.51 -4.69
C PRO A 182 -15.22 -7.40 -3.64
N PRO A 183 -14.69 -6.19 -3.90
CA PRO A 183 -14.79 -5.12 -2.93
C PRO A 183 -16.27 -4.94 -2.58
N GLU A 184 -16.60 -4.75 -1.31
CA GLU A 184 -17.94 -4.92 -0.68
C GLU A 184 -19.13 -4.19 -1.35
N ASN A 185 -18.89 -3.43 -2.40
CA ASN A 185 -19.87 -2.63 -3.08
C ASN A 185 -19.96 -3.11 -4.52
N ALA A 186 -21.01 -3.86 -4.85
CA ALA A 186 -21.42 -4.03 -6.25
C ALA A 186 -21.39 -2.64 -6.92
N THR A 187 -20.44 -2.39 -7.82
CA THR A 187 -20.19 -1.06 -8.40
C THR A 187 -21.33 -0.59 -9.31
N THR A 188 -22.41 -1.36 -9.40
CA THR A 188 -23.66 -1.05 -10.07
C THR A 188 -24.24 0.32 -9.71
N TRP A 189 -24.01 0.81 -8.48
CA TRP A 189 -24.46 2.14 -8.06
C TRP A 189 -23.44 3.26 -8.36
N TRP A 190 -22.18 2.93 -8.64
CA TRP A 190 -21.12 3.91 -8.91
C TRP A 190 -21.34 4.61 -10.25
N HIS A 191 -21.81 3.88 -11.26
CA HIS A 191 -22.23 4.46 -12.53
C HIS A 191 -23.35 5.49 -12.32
N ARG A 192 -24.32 5.23 -11.43
CA ARG A 192 -25.39 6.18 -11.09
C ARG A 192 -24.84 7.42 -10.38
N PHE A 193 -23.89 7.23 -9.46
CA PHE A 193 -23.24 8.32 -8.74
C PHE A 193 -22.40 9.20 -9.68
N TYR A 194 -21.67 8.61 -10.61
CA TYR A 194 -20.88 9.32 -11.61
C TYR A 194 -21.77 10.13 -12.57
N LEU A 195 -22.89 9.55 -13.03
CA LEU A 195 -23.86 10.27 -13.85
C LEU A 195 -24.49 11.44 -13.10
N ASP A 196 -24.85 11.26 -11.82
CA ASP A 196 -25.37 12.34 -10.96
C ASP A 196 -24.32 13.45 -10.74
N TYR A 197 -23.07 13.09 -10.47
CA TYR A 197 -21.97 14.06 -10.37
C TYR A 197 -21.78 14.86 -11.67
N ARG A 198 -21.76 14.19 -12.83
CA ARG A 198 -21.67 14.85 -14.14
C ARG A 198 -22.86 15.75 -14.46
N ALA A 199 -24.04 15.46 -13.93
CA ALA A 199 -25.23 16.27 -14.14
C ALA A 199 -25.28 17.52 -13.25
N ARG A 200 -24.43 17.60 -12.22
CA ARG A 200 -24.34 18.73 -11.28
C ARG A 200 -23.22 19.73 -11.61
N GLY A 201 -22.35 19.41 -12.57
CA GLY A 201 -21.33 20.31 -13.13
C GLY A 201 -21.76 20.87 -14.47
#